data_AF-A0A846F5I0-F1
#
_entry.id   AF-A0A846F5I0-F1
#
_cell.length_a   1.000
_cell.length_b   1.000
_cell.length_c   1.000
_cell.angle_alpha   90.00
_cell.angle_beta   90.00
_cell.angle_gamma   90.00
#
_symmetry.space_group_name_H-M   'P 1'
#
loop_
_entity.id
_entity.type
_entity.pdbx_description
1 polymer ?
#
loop_
_entity_poly.entity_id
_entity_poly.type
_entity_poly.pdbx_seq_one_letter_code
_entity_poly.pdbx_strand_id
1 'polypeptide(L)'
;LGHPVEADSVSQILVRLAMMSIADTVILACQDLLDLGSDARMNRPGTKDGNWDWRLLPGQLGEGEQKAFSDMTYLYQRQRSA
;
A
#
# COMPACT_ATOMS: atom_id res chain seq x y z
N LEU A 1 13.08 5.78 -11.40
CA LEU A 1 12.97 6.69 -10.23
C LEU A 1 13.73 7.99 -10.50
N GLY A 2 15.01 7.96 -10.91
CA GLY A 2 15.68 9.20 -11.37
C GLY A 2 15.88 10.27 -10.28
N HIS A 3 15.59 9.92 -9.02
CA HIS A 3 15.75 10.75 -7.83
C HIS A 3 16.26 9.87 -6.67
N PRO A 4 16.87 10.47 -5.62
CA PRO A 4 17.25 9.76 -4.39
C PRO A 4 16.04 9.11 -3.70
N VAL A 5 16.30 8.04 -2.95
CA VAL A 5 15.28 7.30 -2.20
C VAL A 5 15.57 7.45 -0.71
N GLU A 6 14.63 8.04 0.01
CA GLU A 6 14.68 8.20 1.46
C GLU A 6 13.87 7.08 2.13
N ALA A 7 14.25 6.69 3.35
CA ALA A 7 13.68 5.53 4.05
C ALA A 7 12.15 5.64 4.28
N ASP A 8 11.66 6.86 4.52
CA ASP A 8 10.24 7.19 4.72
C ASP A 8 9.41 7.15 3.42
N SER A 9 10.06 7.09 2.25
CA SER A 9 9.40 7.11 0.94
C SER A 9 9.32 5.74 0.26
N VAL A 10 9.97 4.71 0.84
CA VAL A 10 10.18 3.42 0.20
C VAL A 10 8.86 2.70 -0.10
N SER A 11 7.91 2.69 0.84
CA SER A 11 6.59 2.05 0.68
C SER A 11 5.86 2.61 -0.56
N GLN A 12 5.76 3.93 -0.65
CA GLN A 12 5.06 4.64 -1.73
C GLN A 12 5.75 4.43 -3.08
N ILE A 13 7.08 4.38 -3.08
CA ILE A 13 7.86 4.09 -4.28
C ILE A 13 7.58 2.67 -4.78
N LEU A 14 7.57 1.68 -3.90
CA LEU A 14 7.29 0.28 -4.26
C LEU A 14 5.85 0.10 -4.72
N VAL A 15 4.89 0.75 -4.07
CA VAL A 15 3.49 0.80 -4.51
C VAL A 15 3.38 1.35 -5.94
N ARG A 16 4.03 2.47 -6.24
CA ARG A 16 4.05 3.03 -7.61
C ARG A 16 4.72 2.10 -8.61
N LEU A 17 5.83 1.45 -8.24
CA LEU A 17 6.51 0.48 -9.10
C LEU A 17 5.63 -0.73 -9.43
N ALA A 18 4.92 -1.27 -8.43
CA ALA A 18 3.96 -2.34 -8.63
C ALA A 18 2.85 -1.91 -9.60
N MET A 19 2.27 -0.73 -9.39
CA MET A 19 1.24 -0.18 -10.28
C MET A 19 1.76 0.07 -11.72
N MET A 20 3.02 0.45 -11.91
CA MET A 20 3.62 0.63 -13.25
C MET A 20 3.94 -0.67 -13.99
N SER A 21 3.97 -1.80 -13.30
CA SER A 21 4.38 -3.07 -13.90
C SER A 21 3.43 -3.54 -15.01
N ILE A 22 3.87 -4.50 -15.82
CA ILE A 22 3.01 -5.19 -16.80
C ILE A 22 2.19 -6.33 -16.20
N ALA A 23 2.22 -6.51 -14.87
CA ALA A 23 1.46 -7.56 -14.22
C ALA A 23 -0.04 -7.32 -14.40
N ASP A 24 -0.77 -8.39 -14.75
CA ASP A 24 -2.22 -8.37 -14.93
C ASP A 24 -2.94 -7.91 -13.64
N THR A 25 -2.53 -8.47 -12.50
CA THR A 25 -3.09 -8.16 -11.18
C THR A 25 -2.01 -7.63 -10.24
N VAL A 26 -2.33 -6.54 -9.52
CA VAL A 26 -1.50 -5.98 -8.44
C VAL A 26 -2.30 -6.00 -7.16
N ILE A 27 -1.72 -6.58 -6.11
CA ILE A 27 -2.30 -6.65 -4.77
C ILE A 27 -1.37 -5.89 -3.82
N LEU A 28 -1.92 -4.94 -3.08
CA LEU A 28 -1.19 -4.11 -2.12
C LEU A 28 -1.73 -4.34 -0.72
N ALA A 29 -0.85 -4.36 0.27
CA ALA A 29 -1.26 -4.39 1.67
C ALA A 29 -1.82 -3.02 2.07
N CYS A 30 -2.89 -3.00 2.87
CA CYS A 30 -3.44 -1.74 3.39
C CYS A 30 -2.41 -0.98 4.24
N GLN A 31 -1.50 -1.69 4.90
CA GLN A 31 -0.40 -1.10 5.66
C GLN A 31 0.55 -0.28 4.77
N ASP A 32 0.87 -0.75 3.56
CA ASP A 32 1.73 -0.04 2.61
C ASP A 32 1.02 1.19 2.03
N LEU A 33 -0.29 1.07 1.80
CA LEU A 33 -1.14 2.18 1.35
C LEU A 33 -1.24 3.32 2.37
N LEU A 34 -1.14 2.98 3.66
CA LEU A 34 -1.18 3.88 4.80
C LEU A 34 0.22 4.30 5.29
N ASP A 35 1.27 3.83 4.63
CA ASP A 35 2.68 4.09 4.99
C ASP A 35 3.03 3.75 6.45
N LEU A 36 2.55 2.59 6.92
CA LEU A 36 2.72 2.14 8.31
C LEU A 36 4.03 1.34 8.49
N GLY A 37 4.67 1.54 9.64
CA GLY A 37 5.86 0.80 10.05
C GLY A 37 5.60 -0.63 10.55
N SER A 38 6.62 -1.24 11.15
CA SER A 38 6.60 -2.63 11.61
C SER A 38 5.53 -2.97 12.65
N ASP A 39 5.01 -1.97 13.37
CA ASP A 39 3.96 -2.15 14.37
C ASP A 39 2.61 -2.54 13.74
N ALA A 40 2.45 -2.32 12.43
CA ALA A 40 1.28 -2.72 11.66
C ALA A 40 1.40 -4.11 11.02
N ARG A 41 2.49 -4.85 11.29
CA ARG A 41 2.75 -6.15 10.68
C ARG A 41 1.67 -7.16 11.07
N MET A 42 1.03 -7.76 10.06
CA MET A 42 -0.04 -8.73 10.28
C MET A 42 0.46 -10.05 10.89
N ASN A 43 1.62 -10.56 10.48
CA ASN A 43 2.15 -11.84 10.97
C ASN A 43 3.68 -11.88 10.94
N ARG A 44 4.27 -12.47 11.98
CA ARG A 44 5.69 -12.84 12.08
C ARG A 44 5.79 -14.37 12.25
N PRO A 45 6.04 -15.11 11.16
CA PRO A 45 6.15 -16.57 11.22
C PRO A 45 7.16 -17.03 12.28
N GLY A 46 6.79 -18.06 13.04
CA GLY A 46 7.62 -18.62 14.11
C GLY A 46 7.44 -17.95 15.49
N THR A 47 6.61 -16.91 15.62
CA THR A 47 6.21 -16.37 16.92
C THR A 47 4.83 -16.89 17.33
N LYS A 48 4.58 -16.93 18.64
CA LYS A 48 3.30 -17.37 19.20
C LYS A 48 2.32 -16.21 19.41
N ASP A 49 2.84 -15.05 19.78
CA ASP A 49 2.05 -13.89 20.21
C ASP A 49 2.27 -12.69 19.28
N GLY A 50 1.33 -11.74 19.30
CA GLY A 50 1.39 -10.47 18.56
C GLY A 50 1.19 -10.62 17.05
N ASN A 51 0.45 -11.64 16.62
CA ASN A 51 0.14 -11.92 15.22
C ASN A 51 -1.38 -11.81 15.01
N TRP A 52 -1.77 -11.40 13.81
CA TRP A 52 -3.16 -11.28 13.36
C TRP A 52 -3.99 -10.25 14.13
N ASP A 53 -3.32 -9.38 14.89
CA ASP A 53 -3.94 -8.37 15.75
C ASP A 53 -4.10 -7.01 15.06
N TRP A 54 -3.42 -6.79 13.93
CA TRP A 54 -3.52 -5.51 13.21
C TRP A 54 -4.94 -5.28 12.70
N ARG A 55 -5.44 -4.06 12.92
CA ARG A 55 -6.77 -3.65 12.49
C ARG A 55 -6.71 -2.27 11.84
N LEU A 56 -7.42 -2.14 10.73
CA LEU A 56 -7.74 -0.83 10.18
C LEU A 56 -8.70 -0.10 11.12
N LEU A 57 -8.34 1.13 11.50
CA LEU A 57 -9.19 1.98 12.33
C LEU A 57 -10.19 2.75 11.47
N PRO A 58 -11.38 3.07 12.01
CA PRO A 58 -12.33 3.95 11.35
C PRO A 58 -11.68 5.28 10.96
N GLY A 59 -11.86 5.70 9.71
CA GLY A 59 -11.34 6.97 9.19
C GLY A 59 -9.91 6.93 8.65
N GLN A 60 -9.16 5.84 8.80
CA GLN A 60 -7.80 5.75 8.19
C GLN A 60 -7.84 5.66 6.66
N LEU A 61 -8.93 5.14 6.09
CA LEU A 61 -9.19 5.17 4.65
C LEU A 61 -10.31 6.16 4.35
N GLY A 62 -10.04 7.43 4.61
CA GLY A 62 -10.95 8.53 4.35
C GLY A 62 -11.05 8.89 2.87
N GLU A 63 -11.73 10.01 2.59
CA GLU A 63 -11.94 10.49 1.23
C GLU A 63 -10.61 10.83 0.52
N GLY A 64 -9.61 11.33 1.28
CA GLY A 64 -8.29 11.68 0.75
C GLY A 64 -7.54 10.46 0.24
N GLU A 65 -7.46 9.40 1.05
CA GLU A 65 -6.80 8.14 0.70
C GLU A 65 -7.52 7.46 -0.48
N GLN A 66 -8.86 7.41 -0.43
CA GLN A 66 -9.66 6.85 -1.53
C GLN A 66 -9.41 7.58 -2.84
N LYS A 67 -9.38 8.91 -2.81
CA LYS A 67 -9.09 9.72 -4.00
C LYS A 67 -7.67 9.45 -4.51
N ALA A 68 -6.67 9.44 -3.62
CA ALA A 68 -5.28 9.17 -4.01
C ALA A 68 -5.12 7.80 -4.66
N PHE A 69 -5.79 6.77 -4.15
CA PHE A 69 -5.74 5.42 -4.72
C PHE A 69 -6.50 5.34 -6.04
N SER A 70 -7.66 5.99 -6.14
CA SER A 70 -8.39 6.10 -7.41
C SER A 70 -7.55 6.78 -8.49
N ASP A 71 -6.94 7.93 -8.17
CA ASP A 71 -6.07 8.67 -9.08
C ASP A 71 -4.87 7.81 -9.53
N MET A 72 -4.28 7.05 -8.60
CA MET A 72 -3.17 6.14 -8.91
C MET A 72 -3.59 4.97 -9.81
N THR A 73 -4.76 4.37 -9.58
CA THR A 73 -5.28 3.33 -10.47
C THR A 73 -5.57 3.88 -11.87
N TYR A 74 -6.10 5.10 -11.96
CA TYR A 74 -6.36 5.78 -13.23
C TYR A 74 -5.06 6.07 -14.00
N LEU A 75 -4.06 6.64 -13.32
CA LEU A 75 -2.76 6.99 -13.91
C LEU A 75 -2.06 5.78 -14.56
N TYR A 76 -2.16 4.61 -13.92
CA TYR A 76 -1.51 3.39 -14.38
C TYR A 76 -2.44 2.43 -15.12
N GLN A 77 -3.62 2.89 -15.55
CA GLN A 77 -4.58 2.11 -16.35
C GLN A 77 -5.02 0.80 -15.68
N ARG A 78 -5.18 0.83 -14.35
CA ARG A 78 -5.63 -0.30 -13.52
C ARG A 78 -7.06 -0.14 -13.01
N GLN A 79 -7.74 0.95 -13.34
CA GLN A 79 -9.17 1.08 -13.13
C GLN A 79 -9.92 0.09 -14.03
N ARG A 80 -11.02 -0.50 -13.52
CA ARG A 80 -11.93 -1.24 -14.38
C ARG A 80 -12.55 -0.28 -15.39
N SER A 81 -12.56 -0.67 -16.66
CA SER A 81 -13.43 -0.06 -17.66
C SER A 81 -14.88 -0.28 -17.21
N ALA A 82 -15.65 0.82 -17.17
CA ALA A 82 -17.10 0.75 -16.95
C ALA A 82 -17.78 -0.01 -18.09
#